data_AF-A0A4Z0R984-F1
#
_entry.id   AF-A0A4Z0R984-F1
#
_cell.length_a   1.000
_cell.length_b   1.000
_cell.length_c   1.000
_cell.angle_alpha   90.00
_cell.angle_beta   90.00
_cell.angle_gamma   90.00
#
_symmetry.space_group_name_H-M   'P 1'
#
loop_
_entity.id
_entity.type
_entity.pdbx_description
1 polymer ?
#
loop_
_entity_poly.entity_id
_entity_poly.type
_entity_poly.pdbx_seq_one_letter_code
_entity_poly.pdbx_strand_id
1 'polypeptide(L)' 'MDDNQQPNAQELLLQLNIIEAKLTDLIARWPYHSVQAKMVAEREDLEEERDCILHLLSQSDS' A
#
# COMPACT_ATOMS: atom_id res chain seq x y z
N MET A 1 -23.83 0.35 -17.14
CA MET A 1 -22.83 0.65 -16.10
C MET A 1 -22.15 -0.68 -15.83
N ASP A 2 -21.36 -1.15 -16.81
CA ASP A 2 -20.55 -2.35 -16.69
C ASP A 2 -19.10 -1.88 -16.61
N ASP A 3 -18.76 -1.26 -15.48
CA ASP A 3 -17.41 -0.78 -15.22
C ASP A 3 -16.65 -1.88 -14.45
N ASN A 4 -16.58 -3.07 -15.05
CA ASN A 4 -15.66 -4.14 -14.63
C ASN A 4 -14.26 -3.86 -15.18
N GLN A 5 -13.81 -2.62 -15.05
CA GLN A 5 -12.51 -2.18 -15.53
C GLN A 5 -11.52 -2.47 -14.41
N GLN A 6 -10.75 -3.54 -14.55
CA GLN A 6 -9.58 -3.76 -13.69
C GLN A 6 -8.78 -2.44 -13.67
N PRO A 7 -8.37 -1.95 -12.49
CA PRO A 7 -7.60 -0.72 -12.38
C PRO A 7 -6.41 -0.84 -13.33
N ASN A 8 -6.24 0.16 -14.20
CA ASN A 8 -5.18 0.10 -15.19
C ASN A 8 -3.82 0.16 -14.46
N ALA A 9 -2.75 -0.33 -15.09
CA ALA A 9 -1.43 -0.38 -14.46
C ALA A 9 -0.95 0.99 -13.93
N GLN A 10 -1.34 2.10 -14.56
CA GLN A 10 -0.98 3.45 -14.09
C GLN A 10 -1.73 3.84 -12.81
N GLU A 11 -3.01 3.46 -12.67
CA GLU A 11 -3.77 3.63 -11.43
C GLU A 11 -3.20 2.80 -10.29
N LEU A 12 -2.83 1.54 -10.56
CA LEU A 12 -2.17 0.67 -9.58
C LEU A 12 -0.81 1.24 -9.14
N LEU A 13 0.00 1.75 -10.08
CA LEU A 13 1.25 2.42 -9.76
C LEU A 13 1.05 3.71 -8.94
N LEU A 14 0.00 4.49 -9.22
CA LEU A 14 -0.33 5.67 -8.43
C LEU A 14 -0.71 5.28 -7.00
N GLN A 15 -1.57 4.26 -6.83
CA GLN A 15 -1.96 3.75 -5.53
C GLN A 15 -0.75 3.21 -4.75
N LEU A 16 0.15 2.48 -5.43
CA LEU A 16 1.39 1.98 -4.84
C LEU A 16 2.24 3.12 -4.27
N ASN A 17 2.49 4.17 -5.06
CA ASN A 17 3.24 5.35 -4.61
C ASN A 17 2.61 6.03 -3.38
N ILE A 18 1.27 6.09 -3.32
CA ILE A 18 0.56 6.67 -2.18
C ILE A 18 0.78 5.82 -0.92
N ILE A 19 0.71 4.50 -1.03
CA ILE A 19 0.92 3.58 0.10
C ILE A 19 2.37 3.64 0.58
N GLU A 20 3.34 3.66 -0.32
CA GLU A 20 4.75 3.80 0.02
C GLU A 20 5.05 5.13 0.73
N ALA A 21 4.42 6.22 0.30
CA ALA A 21 4.52 7.50 0.99
C ALA A 21 3.92 7.43 2.41
N LYS A 22 2.73 6.83 2.56
CA LYS A 22 2.10 6.62 3.88
C LYS A 22 2.96 5.77 4.80
N LEU A 23 3.55 4.69 4.30
CA LEU A 23 4.46 3.83 5.06
C LEU A 23 5.70 4.59 5.54
N THR A 24 6.29 5.39 4.64
CA THR A 24 7.45 6.24 4.97
C THR A 24 7.09 7.24 6.06
N ASP A 25 5.97 7.95 5.93
CA ASP A 25 5.48 8.92 6.91
C ASP A 25 5.09 8.27 8.24
N LEU A 26 4.53 7.05 8.20
CA LEU A 26 4.18 6.29 9.39
C LEU A 26 5.44 5.92 10.18
N ILE A 27 6.44 5.32 9.51
CA ILE A 27 7.71 4.93 10.12
C ILE A 27 8.50 6.15 10.61
N ALA A 28 8.49 7.26 9.86
CA ALA A 28 9.15 8.50 10.29
C ALA A 28 8.53 9.09 11.58
N ARG A 29 7.25 8.83 11.83
CA ARG A 29 6.54 9.26 13.05
C ARG A 29 6.66 8.25 14.21
N TRP A 30 7.34 7.11 14.02
CA TRP A 30 7.46 6.12 15.08
C TRP A 30 8.31 6.62 16.25
N PRO A 31 7.75 6.64 17.48
CA PRO A 31 8.53 6.97 18.65
C PRO A 31 9.51 5.82 18.95
N TYR A 32 10.80 6.15 19.09
CA TYR A 32 11.91 5.20 19.22
C TYR A 32 11.76 4.17 20.35
N HIS A 33 10.95 4.47 21.38
CA HIS A 33 10.74 3.60 22.55
C HIS A 33 9.27 3.29 22.87
N SER A 34 8.31 3.80 22.07
CA SER A 34 6.89 3.74 22.42
C SER A 34 6.00 3.41 21.24
N VAL A 35 6.49 2.58 20.31
CA VAL A 35 5.69 2.10 19.18
C VAL A 35 4.47 1.38 19.77
N GLN A 36 3.28 1.91 19.47
CA GLN A 36 2.03 1.35 19.96
C GLN A 36 1.58 0.23 19.02
N ALA A 37 0.92 -0.80 19.55
CA ALA A 37 0.38 -1.90 18.75
C ALA A 37 -0.46 -1.41 17.56
N LYS A 38 -1.23 -0.32 17.75
CA LYS A 38 -2.01 0.32 16.67
C LYS A 38 -1.16 0.81 15.49
N MET A 39 0.08 1.26 15.74
CA MET A 39 0.99 1.76 14.70
C MET A 39 1.63 0.60 13.94
N VAL A 40 1.83 -0.53 14.61
CA VAL A 40 2.28 -1.77 13.96
C VAL A 40 1.16 -2.33 13.09
N ALA A 41 -0.06 -2.41 13.62
CA ALA A 41 -1.24 -2.83 12.86
C ALA A 41 -1.46 -1.95 11.62
N GLU A 42 -1.41 -0.62 11.77
CA GLU A 42 -1.53 0.31 10.63
C GLU A 42 -0.41 0.10 9.58
N ARG A 43 0.80 -0.27 10.01
CA ARG A 43 1.88 -0.60 9.08
C ARG A 43 1.60 -1.92 8.36
N GLU A 44 1.19 -2.96 9.09
CA GLU A 44 0.86 -4.28 8.53
C GLU A 44 -0.27 -4.18 7.50
N ASP A 45 -1.32 -3.41 7.80
CA ASP A 45 -2.43 -3.16 6.87
C ASP A 45 -1.92 -2.50 5.57
N LEU A 46 -1.05 -1.49 5.68
CA LEU A 46 -0.47 -0.80 4.51
C LEU A 46 0.52 -1.69 3.75
N GLU A 47 1.27 -2.56 4.43
CA GLU A 47 2.17 -3.54 3.80
C GLU A 47 1.37 -4.60 3.02
N GLU A 48 0.25 -5.07 3.56
CA GLU A 48 -0.66 -6.00 2.88
C GLU A 48 -1.30 -5.35 1.65
N GLU A 49 -1.74 -4.09 1.74
CA GLU A 49 -2.30 -3.34 0.62
C GLU A 49 -1.26 -3.15 -0.50
N ARG A 50 -0.01 -2.82 -0.15
CA ARG A 50 1.12 -2.74 -1.09
C ARG A 50 1.33 -4.07 -1.81
N ASP A 51 1.39 -5.17 -1.07
CA ASP A 51 1.66 -6.50 -1.61
C ASP A 51 0.53 -6.97 -2.54
N CYS A 52 -0.72 -6.64 -2.21
CA CYS A 52 -1.86 -6.84 -3.11
C CYS A 52 -1.70 -6.10 -4.43
N ILE A 53 -1.32 -4.82 -4.41
CA ILE A 53 -1.14 -4.02 -5.62
C ILE A 53 0.03 -4.53 -6.46
N LEU A 54 1.15 -4.90 -5.83
CA LEU A 54 2.29 -5.50 -6.52
C LEU A 54 1.91 -6.83 -7.19
N HIS A 55 1.08 -7.64 -6.51
CA HIS A 55 0.56 -8.86 -7.10
C HIS A 55 -0.29 -8.54 -8.34
N LEU A 56 -1.24 -7.61 -8.26
CA LEU A 56 -2.09 -7.20 -9.39
C LEU A 56 -1.26 -6.64 -10.57
N LEU A 57 -0.23 -5.85 -10.29
CA LEU A 57 0.71 -5.37 -11.31
C LEU A 57 1.47 -6.53 -11.96
N SER A 58 1.96 -7.51 -11.17
CA SER A 58 2.64 -8.68 -11.72
C SER A 58 1.76 -9.56 -12.61
N GLN A 59 0.45 -9.62 -12.31
CA GLN A 59 -0.53 -10.32 -13.13
C GLN A 59 -0.90 -9.55 -14.40
N SER A 60 -0.66 -8.24 -14.44
CA SER A 60 -0.97 -7.38 -15.59
C SER A 60 0.16 -7.32 -16.64
N ASP A 61 1.38 -7.73 -16.26
CA ASP A 61 2.59 -7.78 -17.12
C ASP A 61 2.87 -9.18 -17.72
N SER A 62 2.01 -10.18 -17.48
CA SER A 62 2.08 -11.55 -18.07
C SER A 62 1.06 -11.74 -19.18
#